data_AF-A0A815GJS3-F1
#
_entry.id   AF-A0A815GJS3-F1
#
_cell.length_a   1.000
_cell.length_b   1.000
_cell.length_c   1.000
_cell.angle_alpha   90.00
_cell.angle_beta   90.00
_cell.angle_gamma   90.00
#
_symmetry.space_group_name_H-M   'P 1'
#
loop_
_entity.id
_entity.type
_entity.pdbx_description
1 polymer ?
#
loop_
_entity_poly.entity_id
_entity_poly.type
_entity_poly.pdbx_seq_one_letter_code
_entity_poly.pdbx_strand_id
1 'polypeptide(L)'
;MLLTGIYKKYICCRCSLIRIAICVFTIFILLSGFAALIVALYNIKPNTTTTNESIISTTTSTTLTMSSSLTTTTSTNTTTTTTATICGSSCLNQSWIDSSGVIAFWKFENSFADSTNIYNGTPSSQAPTFVSGYVGQAASFNATAKQSIYTSFIPLSNVSFTLDAWIEQNGEPNPTDYSIVGLCLSTTTDNCLHISIRSKKYYFGFYGDDLQSSATMPLNYWVHVAFVFDVTTRKQMIYVNGFLDQQRTASGTLKLTSRNFTIGTNLLVRLPNNTFQGYIDQLSINARSKSSCEILEIATLAAHFKFDVTSPLSDSGPNSMISTASNYLIISGYKNQAISFSGASTSYYQVSSFTSFGITNQSFSITFWIQPQILSGTIVHLSTSSLGTGSQCFPLLGFTSNRTIIAQILTKNNTVVSITGPILSVSSSWIAVGLTWSQTNGLKLYINKTLVNSMIASTFLASKTTSNYLTLGNCLNGCSGCFNGSIDAVGPFTGAIDDWRIYSRELSSNDICTLYSY
;
A
#
# COMPACT_ATOMS: atom_id res chain seq x y z
N MET A 1 71.89 -15.18 25.03
CA MET A 1 72.09 -15.59 23.62
C MET A 1 71.22 -14.67 22.78
N LEU A 2 71.75 -13.59 22.19
CA LEU A 2 72.46 -13.56 20.90
C LEU A 2 71.60 -14.08 19.72
N LEU A 3 71.43 -13.38 18.58
CA LEU A 3 71.79 -12.00 18.19
C LEU A 3 71.16 -11.66 16.81
N THR A 4 70.81 -10.39 16.50
CA THR A 4 70.66 -9.78 15.13
C THR A 4 69.67 -10.43 14.12
N GLY A 5 69.17 -9.81 13.05
CA GLY A 5 69.37 -8.54 12.30
C GLY A 5 68.81 -8.80 10.87
N ILE A 6 68.36 -7.87 10.01
CA ILE A 6 68.93 -6.58 9.56
C ILE A 6 67.83 -5.72 8.87
N TYR A 7 68.01 -4.40 8.89
CA TYR A 7 67.20 -3.36 8.21
C TYR A 7 67.82 -2.87 6.88
N LYS A 8 66.99 -2.43 5.92
CA LYS A 8 67.23 -1.38 4.88
C LYS A 8 65.84 -0.91 4.38
N LYS A 9 65.34 0.34 4.45
CA LYS A 9 65.84 1.73 4.61
C LYS A 9 66.43 2.39 3.34
N TYR A 10 65.65 3.30 2.72
CA TYR A 10 65.97 4.65 2.17
C TYR A 10 64.59 5.35 1.92
N ILE A 11 64.22 6.48 2.54
CA ILE A 11 64.64 7.89 2.32
C ILE A 11 64.20 8.36 0.91
N CYS A 12 63.16 9.18 0.70
CA CYS A 12 62.79 10.52 1.22
C CYS A 12 63.59 11.69 0.59
N CYS A 13 62.92 12.56 -0.19
CA CYS A 13 63.22 13.99 -0.21
C CYS A 13 62.02 14.85 -0.68
N ARG A 14 62.09 16.14 -0.38
CA ARG A 14 61.03 17.18 -0.46
C ARG A 14 61.35 18.24 -1.53
N CYS A 15 60.40 19.19 -1.68
CA CYS A 15 60.52 20.53 -2.30
C CYS A 15 60.43 20.59 -3.83
N SER A 16 60.04 21.69 -4.48
CA SER A 16 59.25 22.92 -4.13
C SER A 16 59.33 23.85 -5.38
N LEU A 17 58.54 24.92 -5.45
CA LEU A 17 58.56 25.99 -6.49
C LEU A 17 58.07 25.60 -7.92
N ILE A 18 57.58 26.50 -8.79
CA ILE A 18 56.71 27.71 -8.64
C ILE A 18 56.20 28.16 -10.03
N ARG A 19 54.93 28.65 -10.13
CA ARG A 19 54.35 29.58 -11.16
C ARG A 19 54.19 29.21 -12.66
N ILE A 20 53.18 29.88 -13.27
CA ILE A 20 52.94 30.18 -14.73
C ILE A 20 52.42 28.98 -15.56
N ALA A 21 51.44 29.07 -16.49
CA ALA A 21 50.79 30.22 -17.17
C ALA A 21 49.26 30.08 -17.35
N ILE A 22 48.62 31.17 -17.79
CA ILE A 22 47.22 31.28 -18.27
C ILE A 22 47.23 31.43 -19.80
N CYS A 23 46.31 30.75 -20.50
CA CYS A 23 45.74 31.08 -21.83
C CYS A 23 44.34 30.43 -21.84
N VAL A 24 43.18 31.05 -22.08
CA VAL A 24 42.79 32.20 -22.91
C VAL A 24 43.11 32.00 -24.39
N PHE A 25 42.08 31.66 -25.17
CA PHE A 25 41.99 32.01 -26.58
C PHE A 25 40.55 32.37 -26.95
N THR A 26 40.38 33.56 -27.54
CA THR A 26 39.12 34.10 -28.05
C THR A 26 39.42 34.84 -29.36
N ILE A 27 38.72 34.51 -30.45
CA ILE A 27 38.53 35.22 -31.75
C ILE A 27 37.47 34.34 -32.47
N PHE A 28 36.22 34.67 -32.82
CA PHE A 28 35.45 35.89 -33.19
C PHE A 28 35.43 36.22 -34.71
N ILE A 29 34.21 36.29 -35.27
CA ILE A 29 33.71 37.08 -36.45
C ILE A 29 33.37 36.37 -37.79
N LEU A 30 32.04 36.28 -38.05
CA LEU A 30 31.23 36.38 -39.31
C LEU A 30 31.54 35.44 -40.52
N LEU A 31 30.63 35.12 -41.48
CA LEU A 31 29.30 35.57 -41.96
C LEU A 31 28.41 34.32 -42.29
N SER A 32 27.10 34.34 -42.62
CA SER A 32 25.95 35.24 -42.38
C SER A 32 24.63 34.65 -42.99
N GLY A 33 23.46 34.90 -42.39
CA GLY A 33 22.11 34.65 -42.98
C GLY A 33 21.42 33.34 -42.54
N PHE A 34 20.14 33.30 -42.18
CA PHE A 34 19.03 34.28 -42.33
C PHE A 34 18.27 34.51 -41.01
N ALA A 35 17.83 35.76 -40.82
CA ALA A 35 16.76 36.20 -39.91
C ALA A 35 15.40 36.08 -40.63
N ALA A 36 14.21 36.29 -40.07
CA ALA A 36 13.61 36.15 -38.72
C ALA A 36 12.13 36.56 -38.87
N LEU A 37 11.22 36.17 -37.96
CA LEU A 37 10.10 37.06 -37.61
C LEU A 37 9.59 36.82 -36.19
N ILE A 38 9.19 37.92 -35.56
CA ILE A 38 8.74 38.08 -34.17
C ILE A 38 7.21 38.30 -34.23
N VAL A 39 6.40 38.03 -33.20
CA VAL A 39 5.89 39.02 -32.22
C VAL A 39 5.03 38.28 -31.18
N ALA A 40 4.98 38.83 -29.96
CA ALA A 40 4.48 38.17 -28.76
C ALA A 40 3.12 38.70 -28.26
N LEU A 41 2.66 38.09 -27.15
CA LEU A 41 1.69 38.60 -26.15
C LEU A 41 0.22 38.77 -26.57
N TYR A 42 -0.65 37.96 -25.95
CA TYR A 42 -1.72 38.54 -25.11
C TYR A 42 -2.17 37.58 -24.00
N ASN A 43 -2.73 38.13 -22.91
CA ASN A 43 -2.99 37.43 -21.66
C ASN A 43 -4.43 37.69 -21.20
N ILE A 44 -5.33 36.70 -21.27
CA ILE A 44 -6.75 36.84 -20.91
C ILE A 44 -7.26 35.61 -20.15
N LYS A 45 -7.70 35.81 -18.90
CA LYS A 45 -8.65 34.92 -18.20
C LYS A 45 -10.05 35.09 -18.79
N PRO A 46 -10.88 34.04 -18.74
CA PRO A 46 -12.30 34.24 -18.44
C PRO A 46 -12.69 33.53 -17.13
N ASN A 47 -13.54 34.20 -16.36
CA ASN A 47 -14.22 33.68 -15.19
C ASN A 47 -15.67 34.17 -15.25
N THR A 48 -16.59 33.34 -15.73
CA THR A 48 -18.04 33.63 -15.71
C THR A 48 -18.84 32.34 -15.56
N THR A 49 -19.89 32.45 -14.75
CA THR A 49 -20.84 31.40 -14.39
C THR A 49 -21.97 31.23 -15.40
N THR A 50 -22.83 30.25 -15.07
CA THR A 50 -24.30 30.20 -15.24
C THR A 50 -24.95 29.47 -16.43
N THR A 51 -26.06 28.81 -16.03
CA THR A 51 -27.24 28.31 -16.76
C THR A 51 -27.17 27.04 -17.61
N ASN A 52 -27.99 26.07 -17.17
CA ASN A 52 -28.48 24.93 -17.95
C ASN A 52 -29.34 25.43 -19.12
N GLU A 53 -29.32 24.70 -20.24
CA GLU A 53 -30.57 24.35 -20.93
C GLU A 53 -30.37 23.10 -21.80
N SER A 54 -31.41 22.27 -21.90
CA SER A 54 -31.40 21.00 -22.61
C SER A 54 -32.19 21.10 -23.91
N ILE A 55 -31.59 20.74 -25.05
CA ILE A 55 -32.33 20.58 -26.32
C ILE A 55 -32.01 19.21 -26.93
N ILE A 56 -33.06 18.42 -27.10
CA ILE A 56 -33.09 17.21 -27.93
C ILE A 56 -33.44 17.64 -29.35
N SER A 57 -32.69 17.19 -30.36
CA SER A 57 -33.27 17.03 -31.70
C SER A 57 -32.68 15.84 -32.44
N THR A 58 -33.58 15.11 -33.09
CA THR A 58 -33.31 13.96 -33.96
C THR A 58 -32.94 14.42 -35.37
N THR A 59 -32.08 13.67 -36.07
CA THR A 59 -31.87 13.84 -37.51
C THR A 59 -32.18 12.55 -38.26
N THR A 60 -33.11 12.66 -39.20
CA THR A 60 -33.57 11.60 -40.11
C THR A 60 -32.64 11.43 -41.30
N SER A 61 -32.54 10.20 -41.79
CA SER A 61 -31.77 9.84 -42.99
C SER A 61 -32.48 10.28 -44.28
N THR A 62 -31.73 10.91 -45.19
CA THR A 62 -32.08 11.00 -46.62
C THR A 62 -30.87 10.60 -47.46
N THR A 63 -31.05 9.58 -48.29
CA THR A 63 -30.05 9.09 -49.24
C THR A 63 -30.22 9.77 -50.60
N LEU A 64 -29.12 10.30 -51.14
CA LEU A 64 -29.02 10.75 -52.53
C LEU A 64 -27.80 10.09 -53.17
N THR A 65 -28.06 9.21 -54.14
CA THR A 65 -27.04 8.55 -54.95
C THR A 65 -26.75 9.35 -56.21
N MET A 66 -25.51 9.82 -56.37
CA MET A 66 -24.95 10.16 -57.68
C MET A 66 -23.65 9.41 -57.89
N SER A 67 -23.56 8.72 -59.02
CA SER A 67 -22.38 7.99 -59.46
C SER A 67 -21.42 8.90 -60.22
N SER A 68 -20.16 8.92 -59.81
CA SER A 68 -19.04 9.25 -60.70
C SER A 68 -17.83 8.42 -60.29
N SER A 69 -17.21 7.75 -61.27
CA SER A 69 -16.12 6.83 -61.06
C SER A 69 -14.76 7.54 -61.16
N LEU A 70 -14.10 7.79 -60.03
CA LEU A 70 -12.66 7.99 -60.00
C LEU A 70 -12.01 6.89 -59.15
N THR A 71 -11.15 6.11 -59.77
CA THR A 71 -10.28 5.14 -59.11
C THR A 71 -9.11 5.86 -58.44
N THR A 72 -9.26 6.24 -57.17
CA THR A 72 -8.15 6.60 -56.30
C THR A 72 -7.79 5.38 -55.43
N THR A 73 -6.57 4.87 -55.60
CA THR A 73 -6.00 3.84 -54.73
C THR A 73 -5.68 4.42 -53.37
N THR A 74 -6.66 4.42 -52.46
CA THR A 74 -6.45 4.74 -51.06
C THR A 74 -5.96 3.51 -50.31
N SER A 75 -4.70 3.54 -49.85
CA SER A 75 -4.19 2.56 -48.91
C SER A 75 -5.01 2.63 -47.63
N THR A 76 -5.74 1.56 -47.30
CA THR A 76 -6.46 1.44 -46.05
C THR A 76 -5.48 1.27 -44.90
N ASN A 77 -5.00 2.40 -44.37
CA ASN A 77 -4.50 2.44 -43.00
C ASN A 77 -5.70 2.16 -42.09
N THR A 78 -5.90 0.88 -41.76
CA THR A 78 -6.74 0.47 -40.64
C THR A 78 -6.08 0.93 -39.36
N THR A 79 -6.27 2.20 -39.02
CA THR A 79 -5.98 2.74 -37.70
C THR A 79 -6.90 2.02 -36.74
N THR A 80 -6.41 0.96 -36.12
CA THR A 80 -7.10 0.30 -34.99
C THR A 80 -7.10 1.28 -33.82
N THR A 81 -8.11 2.15 -33.79
CA THR A 81 -8.47 2.89 -32.58
C THR A 81 -8.89 1.87 -31.55
N THR A 82 -7.93 1.42 -30.75
CA THR A 82 -8.19 0.71 -29.50
C THR A 82 -9.00 1.65 -28.62
N THR A 83 -10.32 1.45 -28.60
CA THR A 83 -11.20 2.09 -27.61
C THR A 83 -10.73 1.64 -26.24
N ALA A 84 -9.95 2.49 -25.57
CA ALA A 84 -9.52 2.26 -24.21
C ALA A 84 -10.77 1.97 -23.37
N THR A 85 -10.81 0.80 -22.74
CA THR A 85 -11.93 0.44 -21.86
C THR A 85 -11.93 1.42 -20.70
N ILE A 86 -12.88 2.37 -20.70
CA ILE A 86 -13.04 3.33 -19.63
C ILE A 86 -13.59 2.57 -18.42
N CYS A 87 -12.69 2.10 -17.56
CA CYS A 87 -13.04 1.65 -16.23
C CYS A 87 -13.65 2.83 -15.46
N GLY A 88 -14.66 2.57 -14.63
CA GLY A 88 -15.21 3.60 -13.74
C GLY A 88 -14.17 4.04 -12.68
N SER A 89 -14.55 5.00 -11.84
CA SER A 89 -13.67 5.52 -10.79
C SER A 89 -13.05 4.41 -9.93
N SER A 90 -11.73 4.48 -9.77
CA SER A 90 -10.90 3.60 -8.95
C SER A 90 -9.73 4.41 -8.39
N CYS A 91 -9.22 4.03 -7.22
CA CYS A 91 -7.97 4.60 -6.69
C CYS A 91 -6.71 4.03 -7.33
N LEU A 92 -6.83 2.91 -8.06
CA LEU A 92 -5.71 2.18 -8.68
C LEU A 92 -5.28 2.78 -10.03
N ASN A 93 -5.86 3.92 -10.43
CA ASN A 93 -5.44 4.71 -11.60
C ASN A 93 -4.47 5.85 -11.23
N GLN A 94 -4.28 6.14 -9.94
CA GLN A 94 -3.33 7.14 -9.46
C GLN A 94 -1.95 6.49 -9.33
N SER A 95 -0.88 7.26 -9.54
CA SER A 95 0.46 6.74 -9.27
C SER A 95 0.59 6.43 -7.78
N TRP A 96 0.92 5.16 -7.51
CA TRP A 96 1.62 4.59 -6.36
C TRP A 96 1.95 5.53 -5.18
N ILE A 97 1.68 5.06 -3.96
CA ILE A 97 1.95 5.71 -2.66
C ILE A 97 3.20 6.61 -2.75
N ASP A 98 2.98 7.93 -2.75
CA ASP A 98 4.07 8.88 -2.93
C ASP A 98 4.86 9.01 -1.62
N SER A 99 6.13 8.62 -1.64
CA SER A 99 7.04 8.76 -0.49
C SER A 99 7.57 10.18 -0.31
N SER A 100 7.20 11.13 -1.17
CA SER A 100 7.58 12.54 -1.00
C SER A 100 6.96 13.15 0.26
N GLY A 101 7.74 13.98 0.93
CA GLY A 101 7.29 14.76 2.09
C GLY A 101 7.27 14.01 3.42
N VAL A 102 7.76 12.77 3.54
CA VAL A 102 7.93 12.11 4.85
C VAL A 102 8.84 12.96 5.74
N ILE A 103 8.33 13.41 6.89
CA ILE A 103 9.05 14.16 7.92
C ILE A 103 9.69 13.21 8.93
N ALA A 104 8.94 12.19 9.36
CA ALA A 104 9.35 11.20 10.35
C ALA A 104 8.59 9.89 10.13
N PHE A 105 9.22 8.75 10.43
CA PHE A 105 8.59 7.43 10.29
C PHE A 105 9.15 6.40 11.28
N TRP A 106 8.39 6.08 12.33
CA TRP A 106 8.75 5.10 13.34
C TRP A 106 8.12 3.74 13.02
N LYS A 107 8.98 2.76 12.66
CA LYS A 107 8.57 1.38 12.39
C LYS A 107 8.45 0.50 13.65
N PHE A 108 9.03 0.95 14.77
CA PHE A 108 9.11 0.21 16.04
C PHE A 108 9.75 -1.21 15.99
N GLU A 109 10.59 -1.45 14.99
CA GLU A 109 11.38 -2.69 14.87
C GLU A 109 12.57 -2.72 15.84
N ASN A 110 12.32 -3.13 17.09
CA ASN A 110 13.31 -3.15 18.18
C ASN A 110 13.99 -1.78 18.45
N SER A 111 13.40 -0.68 17.99
CA SER A 111 14.00 0.65 18.06
C SER A 111 12.95 1.75 18.11
N PHE A 112 13.27 2.82 18.86
CA PHE A 112 12.52 4.08 18.83
C PHE A 112 13.10 5.10 17.85
N ALA A 113 14.15 4.74 17.11
CA ALA A 113 14.67 5.57 16.03
C ALA A 113 13.62 5.73 14.92
N ASP A 114 13.64 6.90 14.28
CA ASP A 114 12.81 7.15 13.10
C ASP A 114 13.63 6.87 11.82
N SER A 115 12.96 6.49 10.73
CA SER A 115 13.61 6.05 9.49
C SER A 115 14.33 7.17 8.73
N THR A 116 14.08 8.45 9.07
CA THR A 116 14.82 9.62 8.55
C THR A 116 16.02 9.99 9.43
N ASN A 117 16.09 9.47 10.66
CA ASN A 117 17.14 9.71 11.66
C ASN A 117 17.26 11.19 12.10
N ILE A 118 16.13 11.92 12.14
CA ILE A 118 16.04 13.34 12.52
C ILE A 118 15.24 13.53 13.82
N TYR A 119 14.21 12.72 14.01
CA TYR A 119 13.21 12.77 15.08
C TYR A 119 13.24 11.49 15.93
N ASN A 120 14.43 10.93 16.17
CA ASN A 120 14.62 9.73 16.99
C ASN A 120 13.94 9.84 18.36
N GLY A 121 13.16 8.82 18.70
CA GLY A 121 12.40 8.75 19.94
C GLY A 121 13.27 8.46 21.16
N THR A 122 13.10 9.26 22.21
CA THR A 122 13.63 9.02 23.55
C THR A 122 12.48 8.54 24.45
N PRO A 123 12.49 7.32 24.98
CA PRO A 123 11.41 6.82 25.82
C PRO A 123 11.37 7.49 27.21
N SER A 124 10.21 7.39 27.89
CA SER A 124 10.09 7.69 29.32
C SER A 124 10.95 6.76 30.19
N SER A 125 11.14 7.13 31.47
CA SER A 125 11.94 6.36 32.44
C SER A 125 11.48 4.90 32.61
N GLN A 126 10.16 4.66 32.48
CA GLN A 126 9.63 3.35 32.13
C GLN A 126 9.44 3.36 30.61
N ALA A 127 10.31 2.67 29.88
CA ALA A 127 10.23 2.63 28.42
C ALA A 127 9.09 1.70 27.95
N PRO A 128 8.41 2.01 26.84
CA PRO A 128 7.61 1.03 26.10
C PRO A 128 8.41 -0.25 25.80
N THR A 129 7.73 -1.38 25.60
CA THR A 129 8.36 -2.62 25.11
C THR A 129 7.96 -2.91 23.67
N PHE A 130 8.67 -3.79 22.98
CA PHE A 130 8.30 -4.24 21.64
C PHE A 130 7.52 -5.56 21.71
N VAL A 131 6.49 -5.69 20.89
CA VAL A 131 5.62 -6.88 20.74
C VAL A 131 5.35 -7.13 19.25
N SER A 132 4.69 -8.24 18.89
CA SER A 132 4.23 -8.46 17.51
C SER A 132 3.35 -7.30 17.04
N GLY A 133 3.70 -6.68 15.91
CA GLY A 133 2.99 -5.55 15.32
C GLY A 133 1.91 -5.96 14.31
N TYR A 134 1.38 -4.95 13.61
CA TYR A 134 0.63 -5.17 12.38
C TYR A 134 1.60 -5.60 11.27
N VAL A 135 2.71 -4.86 11.15
CA VAL A 135 3.95 -5.25 10.47
C VAL A 135 4.97 -5.57 11.56
N GLY A 136 5.70 -6.68 11.41
CA GLY A 136 6.84 -7.04 12.27
C GLY A 136 6.62 -6.81 13.77
N GLN A 137 7.09 -5.68 14.31
CA GLN A 137 6.95 -5.30 15.71
C GLN A 137 6.35 -3.91 15.96
N ALA A 138 5.58 -3.79 17.03
CA ALA A 138 4.96 -2.56 17.50
C ALA A 138 5.48 -2.13 18.88
N ALA A 139 5.39 -0.83 19.17
CA ALA A 139 5.64 -0.30 20.51
C ALA A 139 4.39 -0.48 21.39
N SER A 140 4.59 -1.08 22.57
CA SER A 140 3.57 -1.38 23.57
C SER A 140 3.58 -0.36 24.70
N PHE A 141 2.43 0.30 24.90
CA PHE A 141 2.21 1.36 25.86
C PHE A 141 1.23 0.89 26.95
N ASN A 142 1.67 1.02 28.20
CA ASN A 142 0.89 0.79 29.40
C ASN A 142 0.59 2.14 30.08
N ALA A 143 -0.70 2.48 30.17
CA ALA A 143 -1.14 3.77 30.69
C ALA A 143 -0.88 3.91 32.21
N THR A 144 -0.96 2.81 32.96
CA THR A 144 -0.67 2.79 34.41
C THR A 144 0.82 3.05 34.68
N ALA A 145 1.70 2.52 33.83
CA ALA A 145 3.14 2.75 33.84
C ALA A 145 3.55 4.15 33.32
N LYS A 146 2.61 4.89 32.70
CA LYS A 146 2.85 6.18 32.03
C LYS A 146 3.92 6.11 30.93
N GLN A 147 4.01 4.96 30.26
CA GLN A 147 4.93 4.73 29.15
C GLN A 147 4.66 5.69 28.00
N SER A 148 5.69 6.33 27.47
CA SER A 148 5.61 7.30 26.38
C SER A 148 6.95 7.45 25.66
N ILE A 149 6.95 8.13 24.52
CA ILE A 149 8.16 8.48 23.76
C ILE A 149 8.13 9.98 23.46
N TYR A 150 9.27 10.63 23.62
CA TYR A 150 9.48 12.05 23.34
C TYR A 150 10.44 12.20 22.15
N THR A 151 10.20 13.20 21.31
CA THR A 151 11.13 13.60 20.26
C THR A 151 11.21 15.13 20.17
N SER A 152 12.08 15.66 19.31
CA SER A 152 12.25 17.10 19.10
C SER A 152 10.98 17.75 18.51
N PHE A 153 11.01 19.08 18.37
CA PHE A 153 9.89 19.83 17.81
C PHE A 153 9.69 19.52 16.31
N ILE A 154 8.49 19.10 15.94
CA ILE A 154 8.10 18.85 14.55
C ILE A 154 7.31 20.07 14.03
N PRO A 155 7.79 20.79 12.99
CA PRO A 155 7.21 22.06 12.56
C PRO A 155 5.93 21.88 11.73
N LEU A 156 4.81 21.61 12.40
CA LEU A 156 3.48 21.46 11.78
C LEU A 156 2.64 22.76 11.79
N SER A 157 3.28 23.90 12.06
CA SER A 157 2.62 25.22 12.16
C SER A 157 2.26 25.77 10.79
N ASN A 158 1.00 26.13 10.58
CA ASN A 158 0.49 26.77 9.35
C ASN A 158 0.90 26.06 8.03
N VAL A 159 0.95 24.73 8.04
CA VAL A 159 1.27 23.88 6.87
C VAL A 159 0.24 22.75 6.73
N SER A 160 0.10 22.21 5.52
CA SER A 160 -0.64 20.95 5.32
C SER A 160 0.19 19.78 5.83
N PHE A 161 -0.44 18.79 6.45
CA PHE A 161 0.24 17.59 6.92
C PHE A 161 -0.68 16.37 6.98
N THR A 162 -0.07 15.19 7.02
CA THR A 162 -0.75 13.93 7.31
C THR A 162 0.01 13.17 8.36
N LEU A 163 -0.67 12.75 9.42
CA LEU A 163 -0.18 11.76 10.36
C LEU A 163 -0.98 10.49 10.19
N ASP A 164 -0.33 9.34 10.07
CA ASP A 164 -1.00 8.05 9.99
C ASP A 164 -0.23 6.94 10.72
N ALA A 165 -0.97 5.95 11.25
CA ALA A 165 -0.42 4.84 12.02
C ALA A 165 -1.38 3.64 12.06
N TRP A 166 -0.82 2.46 12.31
CA TRP A 166 -1.58 1.31 12.81
C TRP A 166 -1.64 1.38 14.33
N ILE A 167 -2.83 1.20 14.89
CA ILE A 167 -3.06 1.19 16.35
C ILE A 167 -3.93 0.00 16.74
N GLU A 168 -3.67 -0.56 17.91
CA GLU A 168 -4.54 -1.53 18.58
C GLU A 168 -4.72 -1.11 20.03
N GLN A 169 -5.95 -1.08 20.53
CA GLN A 169 -6.25 -0.78 21.93
C GLN A 169 -6.54 -2.07 22.68
N ASN A 170 -5.75 -2.40 23.70
CA ASN A 170 -5.82 -3.68 24.44
C ASN A 170 -6.41 -3.57 25.85
N GLY A 171 -7.02 -2.44 26.20
CA GLY A 171 -7.68 -2.20 27.49
C GLY A 171 -8.81 -1.18 27.40
N GLU A 172 -9.90 -1.42 28.12
CA GLU A 172 -11.06 -0.51 28.17
C GLU A 172 -10.67 0.88 28.74
N PRO A 173 -11.23 2.00 28.22
CA PRO A 173 -10.78 3.32 28.61
C PRO A 173 -11.19 3.73 30.03
N ASN A 174 -10.22 4.32 30.73
CA ASN A 174 -10.47 5.47 31.60
C ASN A 174 -11.38 6.48 30.86
N PRO A 175 -12.38 7.15 31.48
CA PRO A 175 -13.27 8.12 30.83
C PRO A 175 -12.60 9.42 30.30
N THR A 176 -11.30 9.39 29.99
CA THR A 176 -10.44 10.50 29.57
C THR A 176 -9.81 10.24 28.19
N ASP A 177 -8.75 10.99 27.84
CA ASP A 177 -8.17 11.04 26.49
C ASP A 177 -6.89 10.23 26.38
N TYR A 178 -6.95 9.00 25.87
CA TYR A 178 -5.74 8.25 25.54
C TYR A 178 -5.08 8.85 24.30
N SER A 179 -3.93 9.51 24.49
CA SER A 179 -3.26 10.28 23.44
C SER A 179 -2.33 9.37 22.63
N ILE A 180 -2.67 9.17 21.37
CA ILE A 180 -1.84 8.43 20.40
C ILE A 180 -0.58 9.26 20.14
N VAL A 181 -0.76 10.57 19.87
CA VAL A 181 0.32 11.54 19.83
C VAL A 181 -0.10 12.90 20.39
N GLY A 182 0.87 13.72 20.76
CA GLY A 182 0.67 15.09 21.21
C GLY A 182 1.82 16.01 20.84
N LEU A 183 1.49 17.26 20.51
CA LEU A 183 2.44 18.37 20.34
C LEU A 183 1.72 19.63 20.82
N CYS A 184 2.02 20.06 22.06
CA CYS A 184 1.18 21.01 22.78
C CYS A 184 2.00 22.10 23.47
N LEU A 185 1.86 23.34 22.98
CA LEU A 185 2.53 24.52 23.52
C LEU A 185 1.76 25.15 24.68
N SER A 186 0.44 25.25 24.55
CA SER A 186 -0.49 25.82 25.53
C SER A 186 -1.89 25.25 25.35
N THR A 187 -2.72 25.35 26.39
CA THR A 187 -4.17 25.06 26.35
C THR A 187 -4.95 26.27 25.83
N THR A 188 -4.49 26.84 24.71
CA THR A 188 -5.15 27.92 23.98
C THR A 188 -5.52 27.41 22.59
N THR A 189 -6.60 27.93 22.01
CA THR A 189 -7.06 27.46 20.69
C THR A 189 -5.95 27.51 19.65
N ASP A 190 -5.88 26.47 18.82
CA ASP A 190 -4.87 26.24 17.79
C ASP A 190 -3.42 25.97 18.25
N ASN A 191 -3.15 25.88 19.56
CA ASN A 191 -1.77 25.75 20.08
C ASN A 191 -1.43 24.36 20.66
N CYS A 192 -2.29 23.37 20.47
CA CYS A 192 -2.02 22.01 20.90
C CYS A 192 -2.65 20.98 19.96
N LEU A 193 -1.79 20.37 19.13
CA LEU A 193 -2.14 19.18 18.38
C LEU A 193 -2.26 18.02 19.36
N HIS A 194 -3.47 17.49 19.54
CA HIS A 194 -3.71 16.25 20.27
C HIS A 194 -4.51 15.29 19.40
N ILE A 195 -3.94 14.11 19.16
CA ILE A 195 -4.61 13.01 18.48
C ILE A 195 -4.84 11.94 19.51
N SER A 196 -6.11 11.72 19.87
CA SER A 196 -6.49 10.95 21.04
C SER A 196 -7.75 10.11 20.84
N ILE A 197 -7.90 9.09 21.67
CA ILE A 197 -9.11 8.29 21.80
C ILE A 197 -9.83 8.72 23.08
N ARG A 198 -11.07 9.20 22.96
CA ARG A 198 -11.94 9.60 24.07
C ARG A 198 -13.31 8.96 23.86
N SER A 199 -13.83 8.27 24.87
CA SER A 199 -15.12 7.55 24.77
C SER A 199 -15.21 6.64 23.53
N LYS A 200 -14.10 5.96 23.21
CA LYS A 200 -13.91 5.10 22.01
C LYS A 200 -14.03 5.82 20.66
N LYS A 201 -13.97 7.15 20.60
CA LYS A 201 -13.90 7.95 19.36
C LYS A 201 -12.51 8.53 19.18
N TYR A 202 -12.04 8.60 17.93
CA TYR A 202 -10.83 9.31 17.58
C TYR A 202 -11.10 10.81 17.54
N TYR A 203 -10.14 11.60 18.02
CA TYR A 203 -10.16 13.05 17.98
C TYR A 203 -8.92 13.56 17.27
N PHE A 204 -9.13 14.54 16.39
CA PHE A 204 -8.10 15.35 15.77
C PHE A 204 -8.26 16.78 16.27
N GLY A 205 -7.58 17.11 17.37
CA GLY A 205 -7.71 18.40 18.03
C GLY A 205 -6.54 19.32 17.77
N PHE A 206 -6.83 20.60 17.52
CA PHE A 206 -5.86 21.70 17.70
C PHE A 206 -6.06 22.42 19.05
N TYR A 207 -6.78 21.77 19.98
CA TYR A 207 -7.33 22.29 21.23
C TYR A 207 -8.45 23.31 21.01
N GLY A 208 -9.67 22.98 21.40
CA GLY A 208 -10.85 23.84 21.22
C GLY A 208 -11.28 24.03 19.76
N ASP A 209 -10.54 23.45 18.82
CA ASP A 209 -10.83 23.35 17.40
C ASP A 209 -10.61 21.88 17.01
N ASP A 210 -11.53 21.03 17.49
CA ASP A 210 -11.42 19.57 17.43
C ASP A 210 -12.40 18.95 16.43
N LEU A 211 -11.94 17.98 15.65
CA LEU A 211 -12.78 17.05 14.89
C LEU A 211 -12.90 15.71 15.64
N GLN A 212 -14.11 15.18 15.79
CA GLN A 212 -14.39 13.86 16.34
C GLN A 212 -14.77 12.88 15.22
N SER A 213 -14.38 11.61 15.35
CA SER A 213 -14.82 10.51 14.48
C SER A 213 -16.30 10.09 14.70
N SER A 214 -16.87 9.52 13.64
CA SER A 214 -18.09 8.69 13.70
C SER A 214 -17.76 7.25 14.10
N ALA A 215 -16.66 6.69 13.58
CA ALA A 215 -16.17 5.36 13.90
C ALA A 215 -15.90 5.18 15.40
N THR A 216 -16.05 3.94 15.88
CA THR A 216 -15.73 3.52 17.24
C THR A 216 -14.48 2.65 17.21
N MET A 217 -13.48 2.92 18.06
CA MET A 217 -12.31 2.07 18.24
C MET A 217 -12.71 0.70 18.81
N PRO A 218 -12.48 -0.41 18.09
CA PRO A 218 -12.61 -1.76 18.63
C PRO A 218 -11.43 -2.09 19.56
N LEU A 219 -11.64 -2.97 20.54
CA LEU A 219 -10.56 -3.50 21.36
C LEU A 219 -9.97 -4.78 20.77
N ASN A 220 -8.65 -4.93 20.87
CA ASN A 220 -7.87 -6.09 20.40
C ASN A 220 -7.99 -6.33 18.89
N TYR A 221 -8.10 -5.26 18.11
CA TYR A 221 -7.97 -5.28 16.65
C TYR A 221 -7.08 -4.11 16.21
N TRP A 222 -6.20 -4.39 15.25
CA TRP A 222 -5.48 -3.37 14.50
C TRP A 222 -6.42 -2.53 13.65
N VAL A 223 -6.25 -1.21 13.72
CA VAL A 223 -6.96 -0.22 12.91
C VAL A 223 -5.93 0.75 12.35
N HIS A 224 -5.97 1.02 11.05
CA HIS A 224 -5.23 2.13 10.47
C HIS A 224 -6.01 3.41 10.68
N VAL A 225 -5.36 4.45 11.21
CA VAL A 225 -5.95 5.78 11.37
C VAL A 225 -5.07 6.81 10.67
N ALA A 226 -5.68 7.73 9.92
CA ALA A 226 -4.98 8.86 9.33
C ALA A 226 -5.69 10.18 9.64
N PHE A 227 -4.89 11.21 9.90
CA PHE A 227 -5.29 12.53 10.32
C PHE A 227 -4.67 13.53 9.35
N VAL A 228 -5.51 14.10 8.50
CA VAL A 228 -5.07 14.92 7.37
C VAL A 228 -5.54 16.35 7.57
N PHE A 229 -4.60 17.29 7.50
CA PHE A 229 -4.90 18.72 7.45
C PHE A 229 -4.42 19.31 6.12
N ASP A 230 -5.34 19.92 5.37
CA ASP A 230 -4.98 20.83 4.27
C ASP A 230 -5.13 22.28 4.74
N VAL A 231 -4.02 23.02 4.80
CA VAL A 231 -4.00 24.43 5.21
C VAL A 231 -4.73 25.33 4.21
N THR A 232 -4.76 24.96 2.93
CA THR A 232 -5.34 25.77 1.83
C THR A 232 -6.85 25.89 1.98
N THR A 233 -7.50 24.78 2.30
CA THR A 233 -8.96 24.69 2.49
C THR A 233 -9.38 24.66 3.98
N ARG A 234 -8.39 24.66 4.89
CA ARG A 234 -8.51 24.34 6.32
C ARG A 234 -9.27 23.04 6.61
N LYS A 235 -9.23 22.05 5.71
CA LYS A 235 -9.90 20.77 5.92
C LYS A 235 -9.12 19.92 6.92
N GLN A 236 -9.72 19.66 8.08
CA GLN A 236 -9.35 18.54 8.94
C GLN A 236 -10.17 17.33 8.52
N MET A 237 -9.53 16.18 8.38
CA MET A 237 -10.14 14.92 7.99
C MET A 237 -9.60 13.77 8.85
N ILE A 238 -10.47 12.86 9.26
CA ILE A 238 -10.14 11.60 9.93
C ILE A 238 -10.49 10.47 8.98
N TYR A 239 -9.54 9.58 8.75
CA TYR A 239 -9.71 8.33 8.00
C TYR A 239 -9.51 7.14 8.93
N VAL A 240 -10.29 6.08 8.70
CA VAL A 240 -10.26 4.84 9.49
C VAL A 240 -10.26 3.66 8.52
N ASN A 241 -9.27 2.78 8.63
CA ASN A 241 -9.01 1.67 7.70
C ASN A 241 -9.03 2.08 6.22
N GLY A 242 -8.43 3.25 5.92
CA GLY A 242 -8.32 3.78 4.57
C GLY A 242 -9.51 4.60 4.07
N PHE A 243 -10.66 4.54 4.75
CA PHE A 243 -11.87 5.25 4.34
C PHE A 243 -12.04 6.56 5.11
N LEU A 244 -12.56 7.61 4.44
CA LEU A 244 -12.90 8.86 5.10
C LEU A 244 -14.06 8.61 6.09
N ASP A 245 -13.82 8.86 7.37
CA ASP A 245 -14.81 8.72 8.43
C ASP A 245 -15.52 10.05 8.70
N GLN A 246 -14.74 11.13 8.89
CA GLN A 246 -15.26 12.45 9.21
C GLN A 246 -14.37 13.57 8.66
N GLN A 247 -14.99 14.71 8.35
CA GLN A 247 -14.29 15.92 7.92
C GLN A 247 -15.00 17.20 8.35
N ARG A 248 -14.24 18.28 8.52
CA ARG A 248 -14.78 19.64 8.67
C ARG A 248 -13.78 20.69 8.19
N THR A 249 -14.25 21.92 8.04
CA THR A 249 -13.37 23.08 7.93
C THR A 249 -13.03 23.55 9.36
N ALA A 250 -11.73 23.60 9.69
CA ALA A 250 -11.25 24.12 10.97
C ALA A 250 -11.45 25.65 11.07
N SER A 251 -11.61 26.14 12.30
CA SER A 251 -11.71 27.56 12.58
C SER A 251 -10.38 28.27 12.34
N GLY A 252 -9.27 27.60 12.64
CA GLY A 252 -7.91 28.09 12.48
C GLY A 252 -6.98 27.11 11.75
N THR A 253 -5.70 27.45 11.77
CA THR A 253 -4.57 26.58 11.44
C THR A 253 -3.80 26.31 12.72
N LEU A 254 -3.07 25.20 12.82
CA LEU A 254 -2.19 24.95 13.96
C LEU A 254 -1.11 26.07 14.05
N LYS A 255 -0.95 26.68 15.23
CA LYS A 255 -0.13 27.90 15.48
C LYS A 255 1.10 27.71 16.34
N LEU A 256 1.27 26.54 16.98
CA LEU A 256 2.39 26.26 17.86
C LEU A 256 3.75 26.38 17.16
N THR A 257 4.80 26.74 17.90
CA THR A 257 6.13 27.05 17.37
C THR A 257 7.28 26.33 18.10
N SER A 258 6.96 25.55 19.14
CA SER A 258 7.94 24.81 19.95
C SER A 258 7.25 23.70 20.76
N ARG A 259 8.02 23.05 21.65
CA ARG A 259 7.75 21.82 22.42
C ARG A 259 8.06 20.52 21.69
N ASN A 260 8.36 19.51 22.49
CA ASN A 260 8.60 18.14 22.03
C ASN A 260 7.31 17.55 21.47
N PHE A 261 7.43 16.84 20.35
CA PHE A 261 6.38 15.92 19.93
C PHE A 261 6.44 14.67 20.82
N THR A 262 5.28 14.08 21.09
CA THR A 262 5.10 12.96 22.02
C THR A 262 4.25 11.85 21.40
N ILE A 263 4.60 10.60 21.68
CA ILE A 263 3.91 9.39 21.23
C ILE A 263 3.46 8.62 22.48
N GLY A 264 2.23 8.14 22.47
CA GLY A 264 1.59 7.47 23.60
C GLY A 264 1.20 8.40 24.76
N THR A 265 1.36 9.71 24.64
CA THR A 265 0.92 10.70 25.63
C THR A 265 0.76 12.09 24.99
N ASN A 266 0.38 13.09 25.79
CA ASN A 266 0.55 14.51 25.47
C ASN A 266 1.02 15.30 26.71
N LEU A 267 1.40 16.57 26.55
CA LEU A 267 2.02 17.36 27.63
C LEU A 267 1.10 18.32 28.39
N LEU A 268 -0.18 18.48 28.03
CA LEU A 268 -1.05 19.54 28.60
C LEU A 268 -2.55 19.18 28.75
N VAL A 269 -3.08 18.23 28.00
CA VAL A 269 -4.50 17.88 27.90
C VAL A 269 -4.82 16.63 28.70
N ARG A 270 -5.73 16.76 29.67
CA ARG A 270 -6.22 15.70 30.59
C ARG A 270 -5.15 14.93 31.37
N LEU A 271 -4.06 15.61 31.72
CA LEU A 271 -3.08 15.09 32.67
C LEU A 271 -3.74 14.78 34.04
N PRO A 272 -3.28 13.76 34.77
CA PRO A 272 -2.21 12.82 34.44
C PRO A 272 -2.71 11.56 33.68
N ASN A 273 -3.98 11.51 33.26
CA ASN A 273 -4.68 10.30 32.80
C ASN A 273 -4.79 10.23 31.27
N ASN A 274 -3.74 10.67 30.57
CA ASN A 274 -3.75 10.87 29.11
C ASN A 274 -2.85 9.90 28.31
N THR A 275 -2.15 8.99 29.01
CA THR A 275 -1.26 8.01 28.39
C THR A 275 -2.05 6.92 27.65
N PHE A 276 -1.59 6.52 26.48
CA PHE A 276 -2.17 5.45 25.67
C PHE A 276 -2.05 4.06 26.33
N GLN A 277 -3.04 3.21 26.09
CA GLN A 277 -3.06 1.81 26.52
C GLN A 277 -3.27 0.92 25.28
N GLY A 278 -2.21 0.31 24.78
CA GLY A 278 -2.27 -0.44 23.51
C GLY A 278 -0.94 -0.52 22.77
N TYR A 279 -1.02 -0.79 21.48
CA TYR A 279 0.12 -0.91 20.57
C TYR A 279 0.03 0.18 19.49
N ILE A 280 1.18 0.74 19.09
CA ILE A 280 1.32 1.67 17.96
C ILE A 280 2.41 1.13 17.02
N ASP A 281 2.12 1.15 15.72
CA ASP A 281 2.94 0.60 14.66
C ASP A 281 2.91 1.50 13.40
N GLN A 282 3.99 1.50 12.62
CA GLN A 282 4.19 2.25 11.37
C GLN A 282 3.76 3.73 11.45
N LEU A 283 4.08 4.44 12.55
CA LEU A 283 3.69 5.84 12.73
C LEU A 283 4.46 6.74 11.76
N SER A 284 3.76 7.39 10.83
CA SER A 284 4.30 8.30 9.82
C SER A 284 3.78 9.73 10.00
N ILE A 285 4.62 10.72 9.71
CA ILE A 285 4.25 12.13 9.60
C ILE A 285 4.75 12.67 8.27
N ASN A 286 3.90 13.36 7.52
CA ASN A 286 4.16 13.84 6.17
C ASN A 286 3.83 15.34 6.05
N ALA A 287 4.68 16.10 5.36
CA ALA A 287 4.60 17.54 5.11
C ALA A 287 3.56 17.97 4.06
N ARG A 288 2.57 17.09 3.80
CA ARG A 288 1.52 17.30 2.79
C ARG A 288 0.22 16.63 3.22
N SER A 289 -0.88 17.10 2.64
CA SER A 289 -2.15 16.38 2.66
C SER A 289 -2.06 15.20 1.70
N LYS A 290 -2.12 13.95 2.20
CA LYS A 290 -2.26 12.75 1.36
C LYS A 290 -3.66 12.70 0.76
N SER A 291 -3.80 12.13 -0.44
CA SER A 291 -5.09 11.90 -1.07
C SER A 291 -5.85 10.76 -0.38
N SER A 292 -7.18 10.71 -0.52
CA SER A 292 -7.98 9.58 -0.04
C SER A 292 -7.57 8.24 -0.65
N CYS A 293 -7.01 8.25 -1.87
CA CYS A 293 -6.54 7.05 -2.54
C CYS A 293 -5.19 6.58 -2.00
N GLU A 294 -4.28 7.49 -1.67
CA GLU A 294 -3.03 7.14 -1.00
C GLU A 294 -3.30 6.52 0.38
N ILE A 295 -4.23 7.11 1.14
CA ILE A 295 -4.60 6.62 2.47
C ILE A 295 -5.31 5.27 2.38
N LEU A 296 -6.18 5.07 1.38
CA LEU A 296 -6.81 3.78 1.12
C LEU A 296 -5.77 2.70 0.78
N GLU A 297 -4.79 2.98 -0.08
CA GLU A 297 -3.77 2.00 -0.43
C GLU A 297 -2.80 1.73 0.73
N ILE A 298 -2.36 2.75 1.49
CA ILE A 298 -1.54 2.55 2.71
C ILE A 298 -2.25 1.62 3.71
N ALA A 299 -3.56 1.82 3.92
CA ALA A 299 -4.32 1.04 4.87
C ALA A 299 -4.73 -0.36 4.37
N THR A 300 -4.77 -0.59 3.05
CA THR A 300 -5.42 -1.79 2.48
C THR A 300 -4.62 -2.60 1.47
N LEU A 301 -3.52 -2.07 0.91
CA LEU A 301 -2.56 -2.87 0.15
C LEU A 301 -1.69 -3.65 1.16
N ALA A 302 -2.01 -4.93 1.36
CA ALA A 302 -1.31 -5.78 2.31
C ALA A 302 0.11 -6.14 1.82
N ALA A 303 0.27 -6.41 0.52
CA ALA A 303 1.57 -6.59 -0.13
C ALA A 303 1.48 -6.45 -1.66
N HIS A 304 2.61 -6.16 -2.31
CA HIS A 304 2.77 -6.17 -3.75
C HIS A 304 4.12 -6.76 -4.16
N PHE A 305 4.12 -7.79 -5.01
CA PHE A 305 5.33 -8.42 -5.53
C PHE A 305 5.38 -8.32 -7.05
N LYS A 306 6.40 -7.62 -7.56
CA LYS A 306 6.69 -7.48 -8.99
C LYS A 306 7.58 -8.60 -9.54
N PHE A 307 8.31 -9.29 -8.66
CA PHE A 307 9.28 -10.32 -9.03
C PHE A 307 10.44 -9.88 -9.96
N ASP A 308 10.66 -8.56 -10.12
CA ASP A 308 11.81 -7.98 -10.82
C ASP A 308 13.15 -8.48 -10.24
N VAL A 309 14.13 -8.80 -11.10
CA VAL A 309 15.42 -9.42 -10.72
C VAL A 309 16.25 -8.60 -9.74
N THR A 310 16.03 -7.28 -9.67
CA THR A 310 16.68 -6.38 -8.72
C THR A 310 16.24 -6.62 -7.28
N SER A 311 15.04 -7.17 -7.08
CA SER A 311 14.39 -7.28 -5.78
C SER A 311 13.25 -8.33 -5.80
N PRO A 312 13.48 -9.59 -6.24
CA PRO A 312 12.40 -10.52 -6.54
C PRO A 312 11.63 -11.00 -5.29
N LEU A 313 12.25 -10.83 -4.12
CA LEU A 313 11.68 -11.15 -2.81
C LEU A 313 11.08 -9.93 -2.10
N SER A 314 11.28 -8.70 -2.61
CA SER A 314 10.84 -7.48 -1.92
C SER A 314 9.36 -7.23 -2.14
N ASP A 315 8.65 -6.99 -1.05
CA ASP A 315 7.40 -6.25 -1.09
C ASP A 315 7.66 -4.83 -1.64
N SER A 316 6.88 -4.44 -2.63
CA SER A 316 6.78 -3.10 -3.23
C SER A 316 5.61 -2.29 -2.66
N GLY A 317 4.80 -2.91 -1.79
CA GLY A 317 3.73 -2.27 -1.02
C GLY A 317 4.25 -1.57 0.24
N PRO A 318 3.34 -1.03 1.08
CA PRO A 318 3.71 -0.21 2.24
C PRO A 318 4.31 -1.02 3.40
N ASN A 319 4.11 -2.34 3.46
CA ASN A 319 4.30 -3.12 4.68
C ASN A 319 5.65 -3.86 4.77
N SER A 320 6.50 -3.80 3.74
CA SER A 320 7.83 -4.44 3.73
C SER A 320 7.79 -5.94 4.09
N MET A 321 6.77 -6.66 3.59
CA MET A 321 6.43 -8.02 4.01
C MET A 321 7.58 -9.02 3.82
N ILE A 322 7.77 -9.91 4.81
CA ILE A 322 8.82 -10.92 4.80
C ILE A 322 8.43 -12.07 3.87
N SER A 323 9.33 -12.40 2.94
CA SER A 323 9.16 -13.51 2.00
C SER A 323 10.34 -14.49 2.01
N THR A 324 10.07 -15.72 1.57
CA THR A 324 11.04 -16.79 1.33
C THR A 324 10.67 -17.50 0.04
N ALA A 325 11.64 -18.03 -0.71
CA ALA A 325 11.35 -18.74 -1.94
C ALA A 325 12.42 -19.80 -2.24
N SER A 326 12.04 -20.81 -3.00
CA SER A 326 12.90 -21.95 -3.36
C SER A 326 12.59 -22.41 -4.78
N ASN A 327 13.64 -22.86 -5.49
CA ASN A 327 13.55 -23.50 -6.81
C ASN A 327 12.62 -22.76 -7.79
N TYR A 328 12.91 -21.48 -8.02
CA TYR A 328 12.20 -20.61 -8.94
C TYR A 328 13.17 -20.01 -9.97
N LEU A 329 12.63 -19.51 -11.08
CA LEU A 329 13.36 -18.70 -12.06
C LEU A 329 12.71 -17.32 -12.20
N ILE A 330 13.48 -16.31 -12.58
CA ILE A 330 12.94 -15.03 -13.05
C ILE A 330 12.99 -15.02 -14.58
N ILE A 331 11.84 -14.79 -15.21
CA ILE A 331 11.67 -14.77 -16.67
C ILE A 331 11.07 -13.42 -17.12
N SER A 332 10.88 -13.21 -18.42
CA SER A 332 10.11 -12.03 -18.91
C SER A 332 8.66 -12.11 -18.45
N GLY A 333 8.17 -11.03 -17.85
CA GLY A 333 6.82 -10.92 -17.27
C GLY A 333 5.77 -10.36 -18.22
N TYR A 334 4.59 -10.12 -17.68
CA TYR A 334 3.60 -9.19 -18.22
C TYR A 334 4.10 -7.74 -18.04
N LYS A 335 4.65 -7.42 -16.87
CA LYS A 335 5.31 -6.16 -16.52
C LYS A 335 6.77 -6.44 -16.17
N ASN A 336 7.66 -6.15 -17.11
CA ASN A 336 9.10 -6.43 -17.01
C ASN A 336 9.44 -7.92 -16.86
N GLN A 337 9.32 -8.46 -15.65
CA GLN A 337 9.82 -9.77 -15.23
C GLN A 337 8.85 -10.47 -14.30
N ALA A 338 8.91 -11.80 -14.23
CA ALA A 338 7.98 -12.63 -13.49
C ALA A 338 8.67 -13.82 -12.81
N ILE A 339 8.08 -14.32 -11.72
CA ILE A 339 8.54 -15.56 -11.08
C ILE A 339 7.93 -16.78 -11.78
N SER A 340 8.76 -17.77 -12.09
CA SER A 340 8.35 -19.03 -12.73
C SER A 340 8.63 -20.23 -11.82
N PHE A 341 7.61 -21.07 -11.66
CA PHE A 341 7.64 -22.30 -10.87
C PHE A 341 7.76 -23.53 -11.77
N SER A 342 8.55 -24.50 -11.33
CA SER A 342 8.95 -25.69 -12.12
C SER A 342 8.02 -26.89 -11.96
N GLY A 343 6.98 -26.81 -11.12
CA GLY A 343 6.15 -27.96 -10.76
C GLY A 343 6.84 -28.96 -9.83
N ALA A 344 8.05 -28.66 -9.33
CA ALA A 344 8.69 -29.48 -8.31
C ALA A 344 8.07 -29.21 -6.92
N SER A 345 8.03 -30.21 -6.04
CA SER A 345 7.54 -30.06 -4.66
C SER A 345 8.35 -29.06 -3.83
N THR A 346 9.58 -28.74 -4.24
CA THR A 346 10.45 -27.72 -3.64
C THR A 346 10.35 -26.33 -4.30
N SER A 347 9.54 -26.17 -5.35
CA SER A 347 9.33 -24.90 -6.06
C SER A 347 8.20 -24.13 -5.38
N TYR A 348 8.50 -22.98 -4.76
CA TYR A 348 7.51 -22.14 -4.09
C TYR A 348 8.02 -20.72 -3.83
N TYR A 349 7.08 -19.81 -3.58
CA TYR A 349 7.32 -18.48 -3.01
C TYR A 349 6.32 -18.28 -1.86
N GLN A 350 6.77 -17.96 -0.65
CA GLN A 350 5.94 -17.86 0.54
C GLN A 350 6.15 -16.51 1.23
N VAL A 351 5.05 -15.88 1.65
CA VAL A 351 5.03 -14.64 2.40
C VAL A 351 4.34 -14.88 3.74
N SER A 352 4.93 -14.41 4.83
CA SER A 352 4.41 -14.55 6.18
C SER A 352 3.68 -13.29 6.66
N SER A 353 3.29 -13.26 7.93
CA SER A 353 2.94 -12.02 8.64
C SER A 353 1.65 -11.31 8.17
N PHE A 354 0.76 -11.98 7.42
CA PHE A 354 -0.54 -11.39 7.06
C PHE A 354 -1.49 -11.35 8.27
N THR A 355 -1.36 -10.31 9.10
CA THR A 355 -2.21 -10.04 10.27
C THR A 355 -3.67 -9.86 9.88
N SER A 356 -3.94 -9.17 8.76
CA SER A 356 -5.30 -8.97 8.23
C SER A 356 -5.98 -10.27 7.79
N PHE A 357 -5.25 -11.20 7.16
CA PHE A 357 -5.79 -12.53 6.82
C PHE A 357 -6.04 -13.42 8.04
N GLY A 358 -5.46 -13.07 9.20
CA GLY A 358 -5.76 -13.67 10.50
C GLY A 358 -7.12 -13.25 11.07
N ILE A 359 -7.75 -12.19 10.56
CA ILE A 359 -9.03 -11.69 11.08
C ILE A 359 -10.21 -12.40 10.39
N THR A 360 -11.06 -13.05 11.19
CA THR A 360 -12.26 -13.75 10.70
C THR A 360 -13.24 -12.78 10.07
N ASN A 361 -13.75 -13.09 8.88
CA ASN A 361 -14.54 -12.19 8.02
C ASN A 361 -13.82 -10.90 7.57
N GLN A 362 -12.49 -10.80 7.64
CA GLN A 362 -11.78 -9.73 6.94
C GLN A 362 -12.02 -9.85 5.43
N SER A 363 -12.49 -8.77 4.81
CA SER A 363 -12.64 -8.72 3.36
C SER A 363 -11.25 -8.68 2.72
N PHE A 364 -11.07 -9.35 1.59
CA PHE A 364 -9.76 -9.42 0.94
C PHE A 364 -9.88 -9.47 -0.58
N SER A 365 -8.78 -9.18 -1.26
CA SER A 365 -8.63 -9.47 -2.68
C SER A 365 -7.23 -9.93 -2.99
N ILE A 366 -7.09 -10.78 -4.01
CA ILE A 366 -5.80 -11.24 -4.52
C ILE A 366 -5.85 -11.11 -6.04
N THR A 367 -4.88 -10.40 -6.63
CA THR A 367 -4.80 -10.18 -8.07
C THR A 367 -3.39 -10.45 -8.56
N PHE A 368 -3.27 -11.11 -9.71
CA PHE A 368 -1.99 -11.35 -10.38
C PHE A 368 -2.23 -11.70 -11.86
N TRP A 369 -1.15 -11.73 -12.65
CA TRP A 369 -1.14 -12.35 -13.97
C TRP A 369 -0.52 -13.74 -13.87
N ILE A 370 -1.01 -14.69 -14.68
CA ILE A 370 -0.39 -16.01 -14.84
C ILE A 370 -0.09 -16.35 -16.28
N GLN A 371 0.95 -17.16 -16.46
CA GLN A 371 1.25 -17.86 -17.71
C GLN A 371 1.42 -19.36 -17.38
N PRO A 372 0.33 -20.14 -17.34
CA PRO A 372 0.38 -21.55 -16.94
C PRO A 372 1.01 -22.40 -18.04
N GLN A 373 1.93 -23.28 -17.65
CA GLN A 373 2.45 -24.35 -18.53
C GLN A 373 1.61 -25.63 -18.38
N ILE A 374 1.11 -25.89 -17.16
CA ILE A 374 0.21 -27.00 -16.85
C ILE A 374 -0.96 -26.48 -16.01
N LEU A 375 -2.20 -26.85 -16.38
CA LEU A 375 -3.43 -26.51 -15.68
C LEU A 375 -3.71 -27.53 -14.56
N SER A 376 -2.80 -27.60 -13.59
CA SER A 376 -2.86 -28.50 -12.44
C SER A 376 -2.17 -27.85 -11.24
N GLY A 377 -2.46 -28.33 -10.03
CA GLY A 377 -1.82 -27.86 -8.80
C GLY A 377 -2.45 -26.62 -8.18
N THR A 378 -1.84 -26.19 -7.08
CA THR A 378 -2.24 -25.04 -6.27
C THR A 378 -1.45 -23.80 -6.68
N ILE A 379 -2.17 -22.73 -7.03
CA ILE A 379 -1.58 -21.43 -7.39
C ILE A 379 -1.35 -20.61 -6.12
N VAL A 380 -2.34 -20.55 -5.21
CA VAL A 380 -2.27 -19.84 -3.93
C VAL A 380 -2.74 -20.76 -2.80
N HIS A 381 -1.91 -20.96 -1.80
CA HIS A 381 -2.22 -21.73 -0.59
C HIS A 381 -2.19 -20.83 0.65
N LEU A 382 -3.23 -20.92 1.49
CA LEU A 382 -3.29 -20.23 2.78
C LEU A 382 -2.99 -21.24 3.89
N SER A 383 -2.19 -20.85 4.88
CA SER A 383 -1.85 -21.68 6.05
C SER A 383 -1.53 -20.83 7.30
N THR A 384 -1.48 -21.47 8.48
CA THR A 384 -1.03 -20.82 9.74
C THR A 384 0.39 -21.21 10.15
N SER A 385 1.08 -22.05 9.37
CA SER A 385 2.48 -22.43 9.57
C SER A 385 3.29 -22.23 8.28
N SER A 386 4.59 -21.95 8.43
CA SER A 386 5.53 -21.88 7.29
C SER A 386 5.66 -23.21 6.52
N LEU A 387 5.24 -24.33 7.11
CA LEU A 387 5.22 -25.64 6.47
C LEU A 387 4.01 -25.87 5.55
N GLY A 388 3.12 -24.87 5.38
CA GLY A 388 1.88 -25.01 4.63
C GLY A 388 0.77 -25.74 5.40
N THR A 389 0.86 -25.83 6.73
CA THR A 389 -0.08 -26.62 7.54
C THR A 389 -0.77 -25.76 8.61
N GLY A 390 -1.56 -26.39 9.47
CA GLY A 390 -2.12 -25.79 10.68
C GLY A 390 -3.65 -25.86 10.74
N SER A 391 -4.23 -25.19 11.73
CA SER A 391 -5.68 -25.21 12.02
C SER A 391 -6.53 -24.62 10.89
N GLN A 392 -5.99 -23.65 10.16
CA GLN A 392 -6.60 -23.08 8.96
C GLN A 392 -5.56 -23.20 7.84
N CYS A 393 -5.65 -24.27 7.07
CA CYS A 393 -4.91 -24.40 5.83
C CYS A 393 -5.78 -25.01 4.72
N PHE A 394 -5.68 -24.44 3.51
CA PHE A 394 -6.41 -24.87 2.32
C PHE A 394 -5.80 -24.21 1.06
N PRO A 395 -5.84 -24.86 -0.11
CA PRO A 395 -5.51 -24.20 -1.36
C PRO A 395 -6.64 -23.20 -1.69
N LEU A 396 -6.33 -21.92 -1.72
CA LEU A 396 -7.29 -20.83 -1.90
C LEU A 396 -7.62 -20.59 -3.39
N LEU A 397 -6.66 -20.90 -4.27
CA LEU A 397 -6.79 -20.81 -5.73
C LEU A 397 -5.91 -21.87 -6.40
N GLY A 398 -6.44 -22.59 -7.38
CA GLY A 398 -5.75 -23.67 -8.07
C GLY A 398 -6.58 -24.30 -9.19
N PHE A 399 -6.16 -25.46 -9.68
CA PHE A 399 -6.85 -26.19 -10.75
C PHE A 399 -7.42 -27.53 -10.29
N THR A 400 -8.50 -27.96 -10.91
CA THR A 400 -8.98 -29.35 -10.81
C THR A 400 -8.16 -30.30 -11.68
N SER A 401 -8.32 -31.60 -11.45
CA SER A 401 -7.91 -32.67 -12.37
C SER A 401 -8.45 -32.48 -13.80
N ASN A 402 -9.63 -31.85 -13.91
CA ASN A 402 -10.30 -31.48 -15.16
C ASN A 402 -9.88 -30.10 -15.70
N ARG A 403 -8.79 -29.51 -15.19
CA ARG A 403 -8.13 -28.27 -15.69
C ARG A 403 -8.94 -26.99 -15.54
N THR A 404 -10.08 -27.01 -14.85
CA THR A 404 -10.84 -25.81 -14.50
C THR A 404 -10.16 -25.06 -13.37
N ILE A 405 -10.10 -23.73 -13.45
CA ILE A 405 -9.61 -22.92 -12.32
C ILE A 405 -10.69 -22.83 -11.23
N ILE A 406 -10.30 -23.03 -9.98
CA ILE A 406 -11.16 -22.96 -8.80
C ILE A 406 -10.61 -21.91 -7.86
N ALA A 407 -11.48 -21.01 -7.40
CA ALA A 407 -11.22 -20.21 -6.21
C ALA A 407 -12.13 -20.68 -5.07
N GLN A 408 -11.61 -20.74 -3.84
CA GLN A 408 -12.37 -21.27 -2.71
C GLN A 408 -11.95 -20.64 -1.38
N ILE A 409 -12.83 -20.73 -0.38
CA ILE A 409 -12.56 -20.26 0.99
C ILE A 409 -13.02 -21.28 2.03
N LEU A 410 -12.32 -21.32 3.17
CA LEU A 410 -12.78 -22.03 4.36
C LEU A 410 -13.80 -21.15 5.12
N THR A 411 -14.98 -21.71 5.39
CA THR A 411 -16.04 -21.04 6.17
C THR A 411 -15.91 -21.31 7.66
N LYS A 412 -16.62 -20.54 8.52
CA LYS A 412 -16.59 -20.74 9.99
C LYS A 412 -17.05 -22.12 10.46
N ASN A 413 -17.73 -22.87 9.59
CA ASN A 413 -18.21 -24.24 9.85
C ASN A 413 -17.17 -25.31 9.42
N ASN A 414 -15.90 -24.93 9.25
CA ASN A 414 -14.82 -25.79 8.73
C ASN A 414 -15.15 -26.48 7.39
N THR A 415 -16.01 -25.84 6.58
CA THR A 415 -16.42 -26.32 5.26
C THR A 415 -15.78 -25.43 4.21
N VAL A 416 -15.07 -26.01 3.23
CA VAL A 416 -14.58 -25.25 2.07
C VAL A 416 -15.71 -25.07 1.07
N VAL A 417 -15.84 -23.85 0.56
CA VAL A 417 -16.82 -23.49 -0.47
C VAL A 417 -16.12 -22.87 -1.66
N SER A 418 -16.55 -23.25 -2.87
CA SER A 418 -15.78 -23.09 -4.10
C SER A 418 -16.60 -22.43 -5.21
N ILE A 419 -15.94 -21.63 -6.03
CA ILE A 419 -16.47 -21.15 -7.32
C ILE A 419 -15.63 -21.69 -8.47
N THR A 420 -16.33 -22.23 -9.47
CA THR A 420 -15.73 -22.81 -10.67
C THR A 420 -15.59 -21.75 -11.75
N GLY A 421 -14.36 -21.49 -12.19
CA GLY A 421 -14.05 -20.69 -13.37
C GLY A 421 -13.92 -21.54 -14.65
N PRO A 422 -13.55 -20.91 -15.77
CA PRO A 422 -13.33 -21.60 -17.05
C PRO A 422 -12.09 -22.50 -17.03
N ILE A 423 -11.95 -23.33 -18.06
CA ILE A 423 -10.64 -23.91 -18.42
C ILE A 423 -9.82 -22.80 -19.09
N LEU A 424 -8.61 -22.55 -18.59
CA LEU A 424 -7.71 -21.52 -19.14
C LEU A 424 -6.88 -22.06 -20.32
N SER A 425 -6.23 -21.18 -21.08
CA SER A 425 -5.29 -21.59 -22.13
C SER A 425 -3.87 -21.78 -21.60
N VAL A 426 -3.22 -22.87 -21.99
CA VAL A 426 -1.76 -23.00 -21.91
C VAL A 426 -1.15 -22.36 -23.15
N SER A 427 -0.71 -21.11 -23.02
CA SER A 427 -0.26 -20.29 -24.14
C SER A 427 0.86 -19.33 -23.68
N SER A 428 1.53 -18.67 -24.63
CA SER A 428 2.47 -17.59 -24.31
C SER A 428 1.80 -16.30 -23.81
N SER A 429 0.46 -16.21 -23.88
CA SER A 429 -0.30 -15.05 -23.42
C SER A 429 -0.52 -15.08 -21.91
N TRP A 430 -0.26 -13.94 -21.26
CA TRP A 430 -0.60 -13.71 -19.87
C TRP A 430 -2.11 -13.60 -19.65
N ILE A 431 -2.59 -14.20 -18.56
CA ILE A 431 -3.99 -14.23 -18.14
C ILE A 431 -4.10 -13.51 -16.79
N ALA A 432 -4.90 -12.46 -16.73
CA ALA A 432 -5.17 -11.76 -15.47
C ALA A 432 -6.19 -12.55 -14.64
N VAL A 433 -5.85 -12.84 -13.38
CA VAL A 433 -6.70 -13.58 -12.43
C VAL A 433 -6.89 -12.73 -11.18
N GLY A 434 -8.17 -12.42 -10.89
CA GLY A 434 -8.57 -11.63 -9.74
C GLY A 434 -9.56 -12.38 -8.88
N LEU A 435 -9.32 -12.43 -7.58
CA LEU A 435 -10.22 -13.00 -6.59
C LEU A 435 -10.59 -11.90 -5.58
N THR A 436 -11.88 -11.72 -5.30
CA THR A 436 -12.33 -10.81 -4.24
C THR A 436 -13.31 -11.52 -3.31
N TRP A 437 -13.28 -11.16 -2.02
CA TRP A 437 -14.21 -11.65 -1.01
C TRP A 437 -14.62 -10.55 -0.02
N SER A 438 -15.91 -10.50 0.30
CA SER A 438 -16.41 -9.83 1.51
C SER A 438 -17.60 -10.59 2.11
N GLN A 439 -17.90 -10.31 3.38
CA GLN A 439 -19.08 -10.85 4.04
C GLN A 439 -20.39 -10.46 3.35
N THR A 440 -20.44 -9.28 2.71
CA THR A 440 -21.64 -8.75 2.04
C THR A 440 -21.81 -9.34 0.64
N ASN A 441 -20.73 -9.40 -0.14
CA ASN A 441 -20.80 -9.74 -1.56
C ASN A 441 -20.36 -11.18 -1.89
N GLY A 442 -19.85 -11.92 -0.90
CA GLY A 442 -19.35 -13.26 -1.07
C GLY A 442 -18.07 -13.35 -1.91
N LEU A 443 -17.79 -14.52 -2.46
CA LEU A 443 -16.57 -14.81 -3.23
C LEU A 443 -16.81 -14.55 -4.72
N LYS A 444 -15.87 -13.90 -5.40
CA LYS A 444 -15.95 -13.55 -6.83
C LYS A 444 -14.64 -13.86 -7.55
N LEU A 445 -14.71 -14.53 -8.69
CA LEU A 445 -13.57 -14.80 -9.56
C LEU A 445 -13.69 -14.00 -10.85
N TYR A 446 -12.60 -13.32 -11.19
CA TYR A 446 -12.43 -12.50 -12.38
C TYR A 446 -11.31 -13.08 -13.24
N ILE A 447 -11.54 -13.22 -14.54
CA ILE A 447 -10.54 -13.59 -15.54
C ILE A 447 -10.53 -12.53 -16.63
N ASN A 448 -9.36 -11.94 -16.93
CA ASN A 448 -9.19 -10.90 -17.94
C ASN A 448 -10.23 -9.76 -17.81
N LYS A 449 -10.34 -9.18 -16.60
CA LYS A 449 -11.31 -8.14 -16.17
C LYS A 449 -12.76 -8.61 -15.99
N THR A 450 -13.18 -9.68 -16.64
CA THR A 450 -14.57 -10.16 -16.62
C THR A 450 -14.84 -10.98 -15.36
N LEU A 451 -15.93 -10.68 -14.64
CA LEU A 451 -16.46 -11.55 -13.59
C LEU A 451 -16.94 -12.87 -14.23
N VAL A 452 -16.27 -13.99 -13.95
CA VAL A 452 -16.63 -15.29 -14.54
C VAL A 452 -17.59 -16.08 -13.65
N ASN A 453 -17.50 -15.93 -12.33
CA ASN A 453 -18.39 -16.60 -11.38
C ASN A 453 -18.37 -15.90 -10.01
N SER A 454 -19.44 -16.09 -9.24
CA SER A 454 -19.54 -15.60 -7.85
C SER A 454 -20.44 -16.50 -7.00
N MET A 455 -20.25 -16.46 -5.68
CA MET A 455 -21.16 -17.13 -4.74
C MET A 455 -21.35 -16.33 -3.46
N ILE A 456 -22.53 -16.47 -2.85
CA ILE A 456 -22.89 -15.80 -1.58
C ILE A 456 -22.28 -16.58 -0.39
N ALA A 457 -20.95 -16.60 -0.30
CA ALA A 457 -20.23 -17.17 0.83
C ALA A 457 -20.11 -16.12 1.95
N SER A 458 -21.04 -16.12 2.89
CA SER A 458 -21.18 -15.07 3.94
C SER A 458 -20.17 -15.14 5.09
N THR A 459 -19.27 -16.13 5.12
CA THR A 459 -18.22 -16.21 6.14
C THR A 459 -16.88 -16.69 5.61
N PHE A 460 -15.81 -16.11 6.13
CA PHE A 460 -14.42 -16.51 5.94
C PHE A 460 -13.81 -16.84 7.31
N LEU A 461 -13.29 -18.05 7.48
CA LEU A 461 -12.59 -18.48 8.68
C LEU A 461 -11.10 -18.22 8.55
N ALA A 462 -10.63 -17.34 9.43
CA ALA A 462 -9.22 -17.07 9.65
C ALA A 462 -8.70 -17.70 10.94
N SER A 463 -7.40 -17.59 11.18
CA SER A 463 -6.71 -18.08 12.38
C SER A 463 -7.14 -17.42 13.70
N LYS A 464 -7.65 -16.18 13.66
CA LYS A 464 -7.98 -15.26 14.77
C LYS A 464 -6.82 -14.78 15.65
N THR A 465 -5.75 -15.56 15.79
CA THR A 465 -4.69 -15.29 16.80
C THR A 465 -3.26 -15.36 16.26
N THR A 466 -3.06 -15.77 15.01
CA THR A 466 -1.74 -15.87 14.38
C THR A 466 -1.77 -15.26 13.00
N SER A 467 -0.70 -14.56 12.61
CA SER A 467 -0.59 -14.06 11.24
C SER A 467 -0.49 -15.22 10.24
N ASN A 468 -1.12 -15.06 9.08
CA ASN A 468 -1.20 -16.12 8.09
C ASN A 468 -0.02 -16.10 7.10
N TYR A 469 0.23 -17.26 6.50
CA TYR A 469 1.15 -17.44 5.37
C TYR A 469 0.34 -17.60 4.08
N LEU A 470 0.77 -16.91 3.03
CA LEU A 470 0.33 -17.19 1.65
C LEU A 470 1.51 -17.77 0.86
N THR A 471 1.32 -18.94 0.27
CA THR A 471 2.32 -19.62 -0.56
C THR A 471 1.83 -19.64 -2.01
N LEU A 472 2.63 -19.09 -2.93
CA LEU A 472 2.47 -19.22 -4.36
C LEU A 472 3.13 -20.50 -4.90
N GLY A 473 2.49 -21.08 -5.90
CA GLY A 473 3.02 -22.19 -6.69
C GLY A 473 3.01 -23.55 -6.01
N ASN A 474 2.60 -23.64 -4.73
CA ASN A 474 2.74 -24.84 -3.91
C ASN A 474 1.84 -24.81 -2.68
N CYS A 475 1.58 -26.00 -2.11
CA CYS A 475 0.89 -26.21 -0.82
C CYS A 475 1.80 -26.80 0.27
N LEU A 476 3.08 -27.05 -0.04
CA LEU A 476 4.09 -27.62 0.87
C LEU A 476 3.59 -28.92 1.54
N ASN A 477 3.74 -29.08 2.85
CA ASN A 477 3.23 -30.25 3.57
C ASN A 477 1.70 -30.23 3.72
N GLY A 478 1.04 -29.13 3.36
CA GLY A 478 -0.41 -29.00 3.34
C GLY A 478 -1.10 -29.83 2.27
N CYS A 479 -0.40 -30.19 1.19
CA CYS A 479 -0.99 -30.90 0.05
C CYS A 479 -1.65 -32.25 0.42
N SER A 480 -1.22 -32.88 1.53
CA SER A 480 -1.72 -34.18 2.00
C SER A 480 -2.47 -34.14 3.34
N GLY A 481 -2.79 -32.94 3.86
CA GLY A 481 -3.39 -32.82 5.21
C GLY A 481 -4.28 -31.59 5.45
N CYS A 482 -4.42 -30.69 4.47
CA CYS A 482 -5.30 -29.53 4.55
C CYS A 482 -6.69 -29.81 3.97
N PHE A 483 -7.62 -28.86 4.12
CA PHE A 483 -8.91 -28.95 3.44
C PHE A 483 -8.73 -28.69 1.94
N ASN A 484 -9.08 -29.65 1.08
CA ASN A 484 -8.83 -29.54 -0.37
C ASN A 484 -10.01 -28.90 -1.15
N GLY A 485 -11.23 -28.98 -0.61
CA GLY A 485 -12.42 -28.40 -1.25
C GLY A 485 -12.70 -29.01 -2.62
N SER A 486 -12.81 -28.17 -3.66
CA SER A 486 -13.00 -28.60 -5.04
C SER A 486 -11.70 -28.64 -5.86
N ILE A 487 -10.57 -28.23 -5.28
CA ILE A 487 -9.24 -28.44 -5.87
C ILE A 487 -8.82 -29.87 -5.52
N ASP A 488 -9.09 -30.81 -6.43
CA ASP A 488 -8.81 -32.24 -6.26
C ASP A 488 -7.40 -32.63 -6.73
N ALA A 489 -6.83 -31.91 -7.70
CA ALA A 489 -5.44 -32.05 -8.15
C ALA A 489 -4.47 -31.18 -7.32
N VAL A 490 -4.45 -31.41 -6.00
CA VAL A 490 -3.60 -30.66 -5.06
C VAL A 490 -2.13 -31.04 -5.25
N GLY A 491 -1.27 -30.03 -5.39
CA GLY A 491 0.16 -30.20 -5.66
C GLY A 491 0.83 -28.90 -6.14
N PRO A 492 2.10 -28.96 -6.56
CA PRO A 492 2.81 -27.81 -7.09
C PRO A 492 2.28 -27.38 -8.47
N PHE A 493 2.21 -26.07 -8.70
CA PHE A 493 1.84 -25.46 -9.98
C PHE A 493 3.06 -25.29 -10.90
N THR A 494 2.83 -25.38 -12.21
CA THR A 494 3.87 -25.21 -13.25
C THR A 494 3.52 -24.07 -14.18
N GLY A 495 4.32 -23.01 -14.17
CA GLY A 495 4.07 -21.77 -14.91
C GLY A 495 4.58 -20.54 -14.18
N ALA A 496 4.33 -19.36 -14.76
CA ALA A 496 4.79 -18.09 -14.21
C ALA A 496 3.66 -17.22 -13.64
N ILE A 497 4.02 -16.35 -12.70
CA ILE A 497 3.13 -15.41 -11.98
C ILE A 497 3.79 -14.02 -11.93
N ASP A 498 3.01 -12.97 -12.13
CA ASP A 498 3.46 -11.57 -12.17
C ASP A 498 2.45 -10.61 -11.49
N ASP A 499 2.93 -9.43 -11.07
CA ASP A 499 2.18 -8.32 -10.47
C ASP A 499 1.26 -8.77 -9.31
N TRP A 500 1.78 -9.60 -8.40
CA TRP A 500 1.00 -10.22 -7.33
C TRP A 500 0.69 -9.21 -6.24
N ARG A 501 -0.58 -8.81 -6.14
CA ARG A 501 -1.09 -7.87 -5.13
C ARG A 501 -2.08 -8.57 -4.22
N ILE A 502 -1.97 -8.25 -2.94
CA ILE A 502 -2.84 -8.75 -1.88
C ILE A 502 -3.43 -7.54 -1.17
N TYR A 503 -4.76 -7.52 -1.03
CA TYR A 503 -5.50 -6.44 -0.41
C TYR A 503 -6.29 -6.96 0.80
N SER A 504 -6.33 -6.18 1.88
CA SER A 504 -7.21 -6.38 3.05
C SER A 504 -8.58 -5.70 2.86
N ARG A 505 -9.01 -5.50 1.61
CA ARG A 505 -10.36 -5.05 1.22
C ARG A 505 -10.88 -5.82 0.02
N GLU A 506 -12.19 -5.79 -0.19
CA GLU A 506 -12.76 -6.17 -1.49
C GLU A 506 -12.43 -5.07 -2.52
N LEU A 507 -11.85 -5.46 -3.65
CA LEU A 507 -11.71 -4.61 -4.82
C LEU A 507 -13.04 -4.56 -5.58
N SER A 508 -13.41 -3.37 -6.04
CA SER A 508 -14.57 -3.18 -6.91
C SER A 508 -14.32 -3.74 -8.32
N SER A 509 -15.37 -3.93 -9.12
CA SER A 509 -15.22 -4.25 -10.54
C SER A 509 -14.43 -3.17 -11.31
N ASN A 510 -14.51 -1.91 -10.88
CA ASN A 510 -13.73 -0.82 -11.45
C ASN A 510 -12.25 -0.96 -11.10
N ASP A 511 -11.92 -1.33 -9.85
CA ASP A 511 -10.55 -1.60 -9.40
C ASP A 511 -9.93 -2.75 -10.21
N ILE A 512 -10.66 -3.87 -10.37
CA ILE A 512 -10.24 -5.02 -11.17
C ILE A 512 -10.06 -4.66 -12.65
N CYS A 513 -10.99 -3.90 -13.23
CA CYS A 513 -10.86 -3.36 -14.58
C CYS A 513 -9.60 -2.51 -14.73
N THR A 514 -9.36 -1.61 -13.77
CA THR A 514 -8.23 -0.66 -13.77
C THR A 514 -6.90 -1.39 -13.68
N LEU A 515 -6.73 -2.32 -12.73
CA LEU A 515 -5.48 -3.07 -12.55
C LEU A 515 -4.99 -3.81 -13.80
N TYR A 516 -5.91 -4.32 -14.62
CA TYR A 516 -5.57 -5.07 -15.83
C TYR A 516 -5.62 -4.23 -17.11
N SER A 517 -5.82 -2.92 -16.99
CA SER A 517 -5.79 -1.98 -18.13
C SER A 517 -4.44 -1.27 -18.30
N TYR A 518 -3.47 -1.58 -17.44
CA TYR A 518 -2.10 -1.08 -17.41
C TYR A 518 -1.12 -2.22 -17.15
#